data_AF-M6ZV32-F1
#
_entry.id   AF-M6ZV32-F1
#
_cell.length_a   1.000
_cell.length_b   1.000
_cell.length_c   1.000
_cell.angle_alpha   90.00
_cell.angle_beta   90.00
_cell.angle_gamma   90.00
#
_symmetry.space_group_name_H-M   'P 1'
#
loop_
_entity.id
_entity.type
_entity.pdbx_description
1 polymer ?
#
loop_
_entity_poly.entity_id
_entity_poly.type
_entity_poly.pdbx_seq_one_letter_code
_entity_poly.pdbx_strand_id
1 'polypeptide(L)' 'MGPLGIVSRVFPDSFGSIFTYCCLNNPKAPGQVDLESLIQLRNL' A
#
# COMPACT_ATOMS: atom_id res chain seq x y z
N MET A 1 -5.64 -9.15 0.79
CA MET A 1 -4.97 -8.62 2.01
C MET A 1 -3.80 -9.53 2.37
N GLY A 2 -2.92 -9.10 3.27
CA GLY A 2 -1.69 -9.85 3.60
C GLY A 2 -0.53 -9.54 2.64
N PRO A 3 0.67 -10.10 2.87
CA PRO A 3 1.90 -9.71 2.18
C PRO A 3 1.85 -9.89 0.66
N LEU A 4 1.20 -10.96 0.19
CA LEU A 4 1.06 -11.23 -1.25
C LEU A 4 0.21 -10.18 -2.00
N GLY A 5 -0.63 -9.44 -1.27
CA GLY A 5 -1.53 -8.42 -1.84
C GLY A 5 -1.00 -6.99 -1.71
N ILE A 6 0.28 -6.80 -1.41
CA ILE A 6 0.86 -5.45 -1.25
C ILE A 6 0.82 -4.66 -2.57
N VAL A 7 1.04 -5.31 -3.72
CA VAL A 7 1.07 -4.65 -5.04
C VAL A 7 -0.23 -3.89 -5.33
N SER A 8 -1.39 -4.44 -4.98
CA SER A 8 -2.68 -3.76 -5.20
C SER A 8 -2.91 -2.56 -4.28
N ARG A 9 -2.11 -2.41 -3.22
CA ARG A 9 -2.10 -1.22 -2.36
C ARG A 9 -1.10 -0.18 -2.83
N VAL A 10 -0.01 -0.59 -3.48
CA VAL A 10 1.01 0.31 -4.05
C VAL A 10 0.49 0.96 -5.33
N PHE A 11 -0.13 0.17 -6.21
CA PHE A 11 -0.68 0.62 -7.49
C PHE A 11 -2.21 0.39 -7.54
N PRO A 12 -2.99 1.05 -6.67
CA PRO A 12 -4.43 0.85 -6.56
C PRO A 12 -5.18 1.23 -7.85
N ASP A 13 -4.65 2.22 -8.57
CA ASP A 13 -5.16 2.78 -9.83
C ASP A 13 -5.14 1.75 -10.97
N SER A 14 -4.12 0.89 -11.02
CA SER A 14 -4.06 -0.25 -11.96
C SER A 14 -5.21 -1.24 -11.80
N PHE A 15 -5.91 -1.21 -10.67
CA PHE A 15 -7.07 -2.07 -10.37
C PHE A 15 -8.37 -1.27 -10.24
N GLY A 16 -8.38 0.02 -10.64
CA GLY A 16 -9.56 0.88 -10.59
C GLY A 16 -9.89 1.44 -9.20
N SER A 17 -8.98 1.31 -8.23
CA SER A 17 -9.16 1.90 -6.90
C SER A 17 -8.63 3.34 -6.87
N ILE A 18 -9.46 4.27 -6.41
CA ILE A 18 -9.13 5.72 -6.35
C ILE A 18 -8.40 6.13 -5.07
N PHE A 19 -8.27 5.22 -4.10
CA PHE A 19 -7.53 5.44 -2.86
C PHE A 19 -6.81 4.16 -2.41
N THR A 20 -5.89 4.33 -1.46
CA THR A 20 -5.21 3.24 -0.74
C THR A 20 -4.94 3.67 0.70
N TYR A 21 -4.72 2.70 1.58
CA TYR A 21 -4.42 2.94 3.00
C TYR A 21 -3.00 2.52 3.33
N CYS A 22 -2.28 3.39 4.03
CA CYS A 22 -0.95 3.15 4.60
C CYS A 22 -0.97 3.36 6.12
N CYS A 23 0.11 2.99 6.81
CA CYS A 23 0.31 3.26 8.24
C CYS A 23 1.45 4.24 8.47
N LEU A 24 1.41 4.99 9.58
CA LEU A 24 2.54 5.84 10.00
C LEU A 24 3.54 5.07 10.86
N ASN A 25 3.05 4.25 11.79
CA ASN A 25 3.87 3.49 12.73
C ASN A 25 3.65 2.00 12.53
N ASN A 26 2.62 1.46 13.18
CA ASN A 26 2.32 0.03 13.16
C ASN A 26 1.17 -0.27 12.18
N PRO A 27 1.28 -1.34 11.38
CA PRO A 27 0.16 -1.84 10.58
C PRO A 27 -1.07 -2.11 11.45
N LYS A 28 -2.23 -1.67 10.98
CA LYS A 28 -3.56 -1.94 11.57
C LYS A 28 -4.32 -2.99 10.77
N ALA A 29 -3.86 -3.32 9.56
CA ALA A 29 -4.43 -4.34 8.72
C ALA A 29 -3.34 -5.21 8.04
N PRO A 30 -3.61 -6.51 7.76
CA PRO A 30 -2.67 -7.37 7.05
C PRO A 30 -2.28 -6.83 5.67
N GLY A 31 -0.97 -6.71 5.44
CA GLY A 31 -0.38 -6.20 4.21
C GLY A 31 -0.46 -4.68 4.06
N GLN A 32 -0.77 -3.92 5.12
CA GLN A 32 -0.64 -2.46 5.11
C GLN A 32 0.84 -2.08 5.07
N VAL A 33 1.17 -1.09 4.26
CA VAL A 33 2.52 -0.58 4.04
C VAL A 33 2.67 0.75 4.77
N ASP A 34 3.85 1.07 5.27
CA ASP A 34 4.12 2.38 5.84
C ASP A 34 4.13 3.49 4.76
N LEU A 35 3.88 4.73 5.17
CA LEU A 35 3.78 5.85 4.25
C LEU A 35 5.08 6.08 3.45
N GLU A 36 6.24 5.95 4.09
CA GLU A 36 7.53 6.21 3.45
C GLU A 36 7.83 5.17 2.37
N SER A 37 7.71 3.89 2.71
CA SER A 37 7.84 2.78 1.76
C SER A 37 6.83 2.89 0.62
N LEU A 38 5.58 3.30 0.90
CA LEU A 38 4.57 3.50 -0.15
C LEU A 38 5.00 4.58 -1.14
N ILE A 39 5.54 5.70 -0.67
CA ILE A 39 6.04 6.79 -1.54
C ILE A 39 7.24 6.31 -2.36
N GLN A 40 8.19 5.60 -1.74
CA GLN A 40 9.36 5.06 -2.45
C GLN A 40 8.97 4.07 -3.55
N LEU A 41 8.06 3.12 -3.25
CA LEU A 41 7.61 2.10 -4.19
C LEU A 41 6.82 2.68 -5.38
N ARG A 42 6.15 3.82 -5.20
CA ARG A 42 5.35 4.46 -6.27
C ARG A 42 6.16 5.39 -7.19
N ASN A 43 7.35 5.80 -6.77
CA ASN A 43 8.22 6.68 -7.54
C ASN A 43 9.28 5.91 -8.38
N LEU A 44 9.24 4.58 -8.36
CA LEU A 44 9.97 3.70 -9.28
C LEU A 44 9.30 3.70 -10.67
#